data_AF-A0A5S3VSC7-F1
#
_entry.id   AF-A0A5S3VSC7-F1
#
_cell.length_a   1.000
_cell.length_b   1.000
_cell.length_c   1.000
_cell.angle_alpha   90.00
_cell.angle_beta   90.00
_cell.angle_gamma   90.00
#
_symmetry.space_group_name_H-M   'P 1'
#
loop_
_entity.id
_entity.type
_entity.pdbx_description
1 polymer ?
#
loop_
_entity_poly.entity_id
_entity_poly.type
_entity_poly.pdbx_seq_one_letter_code
_entity_poly.pdbx_strand_id
1 'polypeptide(L)' 'GLRVEYAKHLLSSTNMPLEHLALECGFNSASTFFAAFKKLTGYSPNSFKHSENILSDS' A
#
# COMPACT_ATOMS: atom_id res chain seq x y z
N GLY A 1 0.05 0.12 -11.95
CA GLY A 1 -0.89 1.22 -12.31
C GLY A 1 -0.58 2.43 -11.45
N LEU A 2 -0.70 3.66 -11.97
CA LEU A 2 -0.18 4.89 -11.31
C LEU A 2 -0.58 5.03 -9.83
N ARG A 3 -1.85 4.72 -9.49
CA ARG A 3 -2.34 4.75 -8.10
C ARG A 3 -1.64 3.73 -7.17
N VAL A 4 -1.33 2.54 -7.69
CA VAL A 4 -0.64 1.49 -6.92
C VAL A 4 0.84 1.80 -6.76
N GLU A 5 1.49 2.42 -7.76
CA GLU A 5 2.88 2.87 -7.59
C GLU A 5 2.98 3.99 -6.54
N TYR A 6 2.05 4.96 -6.58
CA TYR A 6 1.97 5.98 -5.53
C TYR A 6 1.72 5.37 -4.14
N ALA A 7 0.83 4.37 -4.05
CA ALA A 7 0.59 3.64 -2.81
C ALA A 7 1.86 2.99 -2.23
N LYS A 8 2.74 2.40 -3.07
CA LYS A 8 4.00 1.82 -2.60
C LYS A 8 4.89 2.86 -1.93
N HIS A 9 5.00 4.05 -2.51
CA HIS A 9 5.77 5.15 -1.92
C HIS A 9 5.18 5.60 -0.57
N LEU A 10 3.85 5.70 -0.46
CA LEU A 10 3.21 6.08 0.80
C LEU A 10 3.36 5.00 1.88
N LEU A 11 3.35 3.72 1.50
CA LEU A 11 3.53 2.60 2.43
C LEU A 11 4.94 2.57 3.06
N SER A 12 5.97 3.02 2.34
CA SER A 12 7.34 3.09 2.86
C SER A 12 7.69 4.41 3.55
N SER A 13 7.01 5.50 3.21
CA SER A 13 7.32 6.84 3.73
C SER A 13 6.42 7.30 4.88
N THR A 14 5.31 6.62 5.14
CA THR A 14 4.33 7.06 6.14
C THR A 14 3.86 5.92 7.03
N ASN A 15 3.40 6.26 8.23
CA ASN A 15 2.75 5.30 9.13
C ASN A 15 1.22 5.42 9.13
N MET A 16 0.65 5.95 8.05
CA MET A 16 -0.78 6.18 7.90
C MET A 16 -1.58 4.86 7.94
N PRO A 17 -2.82 4.86 8.49
CA PRO A 17 -3.75 3.76 8.33
C PRO A 17 -4.02 3.43 6.85
N LEU A 18 -4.14 2.14 6.52
CA LEU A 18 -4.30 1.69 5.14
C LEU A 18 -5.58 2.23 4.49
N GLU A 19 -6.63 2.46 5.29
CA GLU A 19 -7.90 3.06 4.85
C GLU A 19 -7.70 4.50 4.37
N HIS A 20 -6.91 5.29 5.09
CA HIS A 20 -6.59 6.66 4.67
C HIS A 20 -5.69 6.65 3.42
N LEU A 21 -4.71 5.75 3.38
CA LEU A 21 -3.83 5.60 2.21
C LEU A 21 -4.62 5.24 0.95
N ALA A 22 -5.67 4.43 1.07
CA ALA A 22 -6.57 4.12 -0.04
C ALA A 22 -7.23 5.39 -0.61
N LEU A 23 -7.70 6.29 0.27
CA LEU A 23 -8.32 7.55 -0.12
C LEU A 23 -7.30 8.48 -0.79
N GLU A 24 -6.10 8.62 -0.22
CA GLU A 24 -4.99 9.41 -0.79
C GLU A 24 -4.57 8.91 -2.18
N CYS A 25 -4.66 7.61 -2.42
CA CYS A 25 -4.38 7.00 -3.72
C CYS A 25 -5.57 7.11 -4.71
N GLY A 26 -6.66 7.78 -4.33
CA GLY A 26 -7.84 8.00 -5.17
C GLY A 26 -8.75 6.78 -5.31
N PHE A 27 -8.77 5.88 -4.31
CA PHE A 27 -9.75 4.79 -4.23
C PHE A 27 -10.93 5.19 -3.36
N ASN A 28 -12.12 4.77 -3.76
CA ASN A 28 -13.35 5.05 -3.00
C ASN A 28 -13.55 4.12 -1.81
N SER A 29 -12.73 3.06 -1.68
CA SER A 29 -12.77 2.14 -0.55
C SER A 29 -11.44 1.38 -0.37
N ALA A 30 -11.16 0.96 0.86
CA ALA A 30 -10.03 0.10 1.19
C ALA A 30 -10.09 -1.25 0.44
N SER A 31 -11.28 -1.85 0.31
CA SER A 31 -11.43 -3.14 -0.38
C SER A 31 -11.06 -3.05 -1.87
N THR A 32 -11.48 -1.98 -2.56
CA THR A 32 -11.10 -1.75 -3.97
C THR A 32 -9.60 -1.52 -4.09
N PHE A 33 -9.01 -0.76 -3.17
CA PHE A 33 -7.58 -0.55 -3.10
C PHE A 33 -6.83 -1.88 -2.90
N PHE A 34 -7.22 -2.69 -1.92
CA PHE A 34 -6.56 -3.97 -1.61
C PHE A 34 -6.62 -4.95 -2.79
N ALA A 35 -7.77 -5.06 -3.44
CA ALA A 35 -7.93 -5.91 -4.62
C ALA A 35 -7.03 -5.44 -5.78
N ALA A 36 -7.01 -4.14 -6.06
CA ALA A 36 -6.18 -3.58 -7.13
C ALA A 36 -4.68 -3.71 -6.82
N PHE A 37 -4.28 -3.44 -5.58
CA PHE A 37 -2.90 -3.54 -5.14
C PHE A 37 -2.42 -4.99 -5.19
N LYS A 38 -3.20 -5.95 -4.68
CA LYS A 38 -2.86 -7.37 -4.76
C LYS A 38 -2.80 -7.88 -6.19
N LYS A 39 -3.74 -7.47 -7.04
CA LYS A 39 -3.74 -7.84 -8.46
C LYS A 39 -2.48 -7.35 -9.19
N LEU A 40 -1.99 -6.15 -8.84
CA LEU A 40 -0.85 -5.53 -9.53
C LEU A 40 0.51 -5.87 -8.92
N THR A 41 0.58 -6.17 -7.62
CA THR A 41 1.85 -6.41 -6.91
C THR A 41 2.04 -7.87 -6.49
N GLY A 42 0.97 -8.67 -6.44
CA GLY A 42 0.96 -10.01 -5.87
C GLY A 42 0.74 -10.06 -4.35
N TYR A 43 0.88 -8.93 -3.64
CA TYR A 43 0.85 -8.87 -2.18
C TYR A 43 -0.29 -7.98 -1.66
N SER A 44 -0.73 -8.21 -0.43
CA SER A 44 -1.61 -7.23 0.24
C SER A 44 -0.80 -6.01 0.66
N PRO A 45 -1.38 -4.80 0.72
CA PRO A 45 -0.69 -3.61 1.22
C PRO A 45 -0.11 -3.81 2.62
N ASN A 46 -0.82 -4.54 3.50
CA ASN A 46 -0.34 -4.81 4.85
C ASN A 46 0.91 -5.70 4.85
N SER A 47 0.92 -6.75 4.04
CA SER A 47 2.08 -7.62 3.86
C SER A 47 3.27 -6.84 3.29
N PHE A 48 3.01 -5.95 2.32
CA PHE A 48 4.02 -5.10 1.70
C PHE A 48 4.63 -4.09 2.69
N LYS A 49 3.81 -3.51 3.57
CA LYS A 49 4.28 -2.60 4.64
C LYS A 49 5.18 -3.32 5.65
N HIS A 50 4.85 -4.56 6.01
CA HIS A 50 5.62 -5.32 6.98
C HIS A 50 6.91 -5.92 6.39
N SER A 51 6.98 -6.18 5.08
CA SER A 51 8.20 -6.68 4.45
C SER A 51 9.32 -5.65 4.39
N GLU A 52 9.01 -4.36 4.23
CA GLU A 52 10.03 -3.28 4.24
C GLU A 52 10.60 -3.03 5.64
N ASN A 53 9.83 -3.33 6.69
CA ASN A 53 10.29 -3.19 8.08
C ASN A 53 11.33 -4.26 8.49
N ILE A 54 11.58 -5.26 7.64
CA ILE A 54 12.63 -6.28 7.85
C ILE A 54 13.95 -5.85 7.19
N LEU A 55 13.94 -4.90 6.25
CA LEU A 55 15.14 -4.44 5.54
C LEU A 55 15.77 -3.16 6.12
N SER A 56 15.14 -2.53 7.12
CA SER A 56 15.67 -1.34 7.81
C SER A 56 16.44 -1.64 9.10
N ASP A 57 16.51 -2.91 9.53
CA ASP A 57 17.24 -3.36 10.72
C ASP A 57 18.52 -4.17 10.36
N SER A 58 19.15 -3.91 9.20
CA SER A 58 20.40 -4.56 8.79
C SER A 58 21.45 -3.56 8.30
#